data_AF-A0A4P5WN84-F1
#
_entry.id   AF-A0A4P5WN84-F1
#
_cell.length_a   1.000
_cell.length_b   1.000
_cell.length_c   1.000
_cell.angle_alpha   90.00
_cell.angle_beta   90.00
_cell.angle_gamma   90.00
#
_symmetry.space_group_name_H-M   'P 1'
#
loop_
_entity.id
_entity.type
_entity.pdbx_description
1 polymer ?
#
loop_
_entity_poly.entity_id
_entity_poly.type
_entity_poly.pdbx_seq_one_letter_code
_entity_poly.pdbx_strand_id
1 'polypeptide(L)'
;MLMEMGDGELHAELVHGRDWATVYIVDATATSACPIDQPQIQVNVTSGNKGRQFRLTASPEKNERAGSSSRFVSADRQLVEALTDTDCKCRIAVLHAGIPYGAAVPQKGAHAHQH
;
A
#
# COMPACT_ATOMS: atom_id res chain seq x y z
N MET A 1 2.76 8.42 -0.04
CA MET A 1 1.46 8.83 -0.60
C MET A 1 0.39 8.08 0.14
N LEU A 2 -0.57 8.82 0.69
CA LEU A 2 -1.62 8.29 1.55
C LEU A 2 -2.89 7.98 0.75
N MET A 3 -3.54 6.87 1.06
CA MET A 3 -4.79 6.45 0.44
C MET A 3 -5.79 5.97 1.48
N GLU A 4 -7.03 6.45 1.36
CA GLU A 4 -8.16 5.98 2.17
C GLU A 4 -8.65 4.62 1.67
N MET A 5 -9.03 3.75 2.61
CA MET A 5 -9.56 2.42 2.35
C MET A 5 -10.86 2.22 3.13
N GLY A 6 -11.86 1.61 2.49
CA GLY A 6 -13.13 1.29 3.15
C GLY A 6 -13.83 2.51 3.73
N ASP A 7 -13.98 3.57 2.92
CA ASP A 7 -14.67 4.81 3.31
C ASP A 7 -14.02 5.54 4.51
N GLY A 8 -12.69 5.46 4.61
CA GLY A 8 -11.90 6.16 5.64
C GLY A 8 -11.71 5.38 6.95
N GLU A 9 -12.20 4.14 7.05
CA GLU A 9 -11.97 3.29 8.22
C GLU A 9 -10.49 2.94 8.43
N LEU A 10 -9.74 2.88 7.33
CA LEU A 10 -8.33 2.51 7.32
C LEU A 10 -7.61 3.35 6.26
N HIS A 11 -6.32 3.58 6.45
CA HIS A 11 -5.49 4.19 5.41
C HIS A 11 -4.24 3.35 5.16
N ALA A 12 -3.73 3.45 3.93
CA ALA A 12 -2.43 2.92 3.58
C ALA A 12 -1.55 4.05 3.03
N GLU A 13 -0.31 4.11 3.51
CA GLU A 13 0.71 4.99 2.96
C GLU A 13 1.74 4.18 2.18
N LEU A 14 1.83 4.41 0.86
CA LEU A 14 2.89 3.88 0.02
C LEU A 14 4.07 4.85 -0.04
N VAL A 15 5.25 4.39 0.36
CA VAL A 15 6.52 5.10 0.23
C VAL A 15 7.49 4.20 -0.53
N HIS A 16 8.20 4.74 -1.51
CA HIS A 16 9.22 3.97 -2.23
C HIS A 16 10.49 4.79 -2.43
N GLY A 17 11.62 4.10 -2.38
CA GLY A 17 12.94 4.62 -2.72
C GLY A 17 13.39 4.14 -4.10
N ARG A 18 14.71 4.14 -4.32
CA ARG A 18 15.33 3.71 -5.59
C ARG A 18 15.24 2.19 -5.79
N ASP A 19 15.25 1.42 -4.71
CA ASP A 19 15.40 -0.03 -4.70
C ASP A 19 14.50 -0.73 -3.67
N TRP A 20 13.60 0.01 -3.04
CA TRP A 20 12.67 -0.52 -2.04
C TRP A 20 11.30 0.16 -2.13
N ALA A 21 10.28 -0.55 -1.68
CA ALA A 21 8.93 -0.04 -1.47
C ALA A 21 8.43 -0.48 -0.09
N THR A 22 7.74 0.40 0.60
CA THR A 22 7.14 0.17 1.91
C THR A 22 5.70 0.66 1.90
N VAL A 23 4.81 -0.13 2.48
CA VAL A 23 3.43 0.24 2.77
C VAL A 23 3.26 0.27 4.27
N TYR A 24 2.78 1.40 4.78
CA TYR A 24 2.35 1.55 6.17
C TYR A 24 0.83 1.49 6.22
N ILE A 25 0.28 0.78 7.20
CA ILE A 25 -1.13 0.73 7.52
C ILE A 25 -1.36 1.61 8.73
N VAL A 26 -2.23 2.60 8.57
CA VAL A 26 -2.54 3.57 9.61
C VAL A 26 -4.06 3.66 9.80
N ASP A 27 -4.47 4.13 10.96
CA ASP A 27 -5.87 4.19 11.36
C ASP A 27 -6.70 5.19 10.52
N ALA A 28 -7.98 5.30 10.85
CA ALA A 28 -8.91 6.25 10.23
C ALA A 28 -8.50 7.73 10.34
N THR A 29 -7.57 8.07 11.23
CA THR A 29 -7.06 9.45 11.37
C THR A 29 -5.79 9.69 10.59
N ALA A 30 -5.19 8.63 10.03
CA ALA A 30 -3.88 8.63 9.41
C ALA A 30 -2.74 9.13 10.30
N THR A 31 -2.90 9.03 11.63
CA THR A 31 -1.88 9.50 12.60
C THR A 31 -1.19 8.38 13.35
N SER A 32 -1.82 7.21 13.44
CA SER A 32 -1.31 6.09 14.24
C SER A 32 -1.21 4.81 13.41
N ALA A 33 -0.14 4.05 13.66
CA ALA A 33 0.02 2.71 13.10
C ALA A 33 -1.16 1.81 13.47
N CYS A 34 -1.69 1.11 12.48
CA CYS A 34 -2.77 0.14 12.64
C CYS A 34 -2.28 -1.24 12.17
N PRO A 35 -1.70 -2.07 13.05
CA PRO A 35 -1.19 -3.37 12.67
C PRO A 35 -2.29 -4.31 12.20
N ILE A 36 -2.03 -5.09 11.15
CA ILE A 36 -2.95 -6.09 10.62
C ILE A 36 -2.34 -7.48 10.71
N ASP A 37 -3.19 -8.50 10.90
CA ASP A 37 -2.78 -9.90 11.05
C ASP A 37 -2.52 -10.57 9.69
N GLN A 38 -1.52 -10.05 8.97
CA GLN A 38 -1.10 -10.60 7.69
C GLN A 38 0.43 -10.75 7.61
N PRO A 39 0.97 -11.89 7.15
CA PRO A 39 2.40 -12.04 6.92
C PRO A 39 2.86 -11.30 5.64
N GLN A 40 1.92 -10.96 4.76
CA GLN A 40 2.16 -10.26 3.52
C GLN A 40 0.88 -9.58 3.00
N ILE A 41 1.05 -8.49 2.26
CA ILE A 41 -0.03 -7.80 1.55
C ILE A 41 0.21 -7.88 0.03
N GLN A 42 -0.82 -7.55 -0.75
CA GLN A 42 -0.76 -7.58 -2.20
C GLN A 42 -0.74 -6.16 -2.77
N VAL A 43 0.15 -5.95 -3.74
CA VAL A 43 0.24 -4.70 -4.51
C VAL A 43 0.11 -5.06 -5.98
N ASN A 44 -0.94 -4.54 -6.62
CA ASN A 44 -1.23 -4.77 -8.02
C ASN A 44 -0.83 -3.53 -8.82
N VAL A 45 0.03 -3.70 -9.82
CA VAL A 45 0.51 -2.63 -10.67
C VAL A 45 0.14 -2.94 -12.12
N THR A 46 -0.35 -1.93 -12.83
CA THR A 46 -0.64 -2.00 -14.26
C THR A 46 0.11 -0.89 -14.98
N SER A 47 0.99 -1.28 -15.91
CA SER A 47 1.69 -0.38 -16.85
C SER A 47 1.51 -0.91 -18.26
N GLY A 48 1.15 -0.04 -19.23
CA GLY A 48 1.05 -0.40 -20.64
C GLY A 48 0.23 -1.67 -20.94
N ASN A 49 -0.95 -1.80 -20.31
CA ASN A 49 -1.87 -2.96 -20.38
C ASN A 49 -1.35 -4.28 -19.77
N LYS A 50 -0.21 -4.29 -19.08
CA LYS A 50 0.29 -5.46 -18.35
C LYS A 50 0.04 -5.29 -16.85
N GLY A 51 -0.92 -6.05 -16.33
CA GLY A 51 -1.15 -6.19 -14.90
C GLY A 51 -0.14 -7.14 -14.27
N ARG A 52 0.40 -6.75 -13.12
CA ARG A 52 1.37 -7.52 -12.35
C ARG A 52 1.02 -7.44 -10.88
N GLN A 53 1.18 -8.55 -10.18
CA GLN A 53 0.92 -8.62 -8.75
C GLN A 53 2.21 -8.89 -8.01
N PHE A 54 2.44 -8.09 -6.98
CA PHE A 54 3.59 -8.16 -6.09
C PHE A 54 3.13 -8.41 -4.66
N ARG A 55 4.05 -8.91 -3.84
CA ARG A 55 3.82 -9.11 -2.41
C ARG A 55 4.82 -8.29 -1.62
N LEU A 56 4.34 -7.65 -0.57
CA LEU A 56 5.17 -6.98 0.43
C LEU A 56 5.08 -7.78 1.72
N THR A 57 6.22 -8.07 2.33
CA THR A 57 6.33 -8.91 3.53
C THR A 57 6.21 -8.06 4.78
N ALA A 58 5.52 -8.58 5.79
CA ALA A 58 5.42 -7.94 7.10
C ALA A 58 6.81 -7.67 7.69
N SER A 59 7.04 -6.45 8.15
CA SER A 59 8.26 -6.01 8.85
C SER A 59 7.84 -5.24 10.10
N PRO A 60 7.34 -5.96 11.14
CA PRO A 60 6.69 -5.33 12.27
C PRO A 60 7.61 -4.37 13.03
N GLU A 61 7.02 -3.33 13.59
CA GLU A 61 7.69 -2.43 14.52
C GLU A 61 7.88 -3.10 15.89
N LYS A 62 8.83 -2.60 16.68
CA LYS A 62 9.27 -3.23 17.94
C LYS A 62 8.14 -3.51 18.95
N ASN A 63 7.09 -2.69 18.94
CA ASN A 63 5.97 -2.78 19.90
C ASN A 63 4.75 -3.51 19.32
N GLU A 64 4.84 -4.06 18.12
CA GLU A 64 3.73 -4.76 17.48
C GLU A 64 3.66 -6.22 17.93
N ARG A 65 2.43 -6.73 18.00
CA ARG A 65 2.19 -8.13 18.39
C ARG A 65 2.77 -9.06 17.32
N ALA A 66 3.40 -10.14 17.76
CA ALA A 66 3.85 -11.21 16.86
C ALA A 66 2.70 -11.69 15.96
N GLY A 67 2.96 -11.77 14.65
CA GLY A 67 1.96 -12.15 13.64
C GLY A 67 1.11 -10.99 13.09
N SER A 68 1.25 -9.79 13.66
CA SER A 68 0.68 -8.56 13.13
C SER A 68 1.78 -7.61 12.67
N SER A 69 1.48 -6.74 11.72
CA SER A 69 2.39 -5.68 11.29
C SER A 69 1.62 -4.49 10.73
N SER A 70 2.04 -3.28 11.05
CA SER A 70 1.58 -2.08 10.31
C SER A 70 2.50 -1.74 9.13
N ARG A 71 3.70 -2.32 9.06
CA ARG A 71 4.68 -2.04 8.02
C ARG A 71 4.93 -3.25 7.13
N PHE A 72 4.88 -3.04 5.82
CA PHE A 72 5.10 -4.10 4.82
C PHE A 72 6.13 -3.62 3.81
N VAL A 73 7.15 -4.43 3.55
CA VAL A 73 8.31 -4.03 2.73
C VAL A 73 8.52 -4.95 1.55
N SER A 74 9.06 -4.42 0.47
CA SER A 74 9.56 -5.19 -0.67
C SER A 74 10.78 -4.52 -1.27
N ALA A 75 11.74 -5.34 -1.71
CA ALA A 75 12.89 -4.93 -2.51
C ALA A 75 12.80 -5.51 -3.94
N ASP A 76 11.59 -5.86 -4.40
CA ASP A 76 11.36 -6.33 -5.75
C ASP A 76 11.64 -5.19 -6.75
N ARG A 77 12.73 -5.33 -7.50
CA ARG A 77 13.18 -4.30 -8.46
C ARG A 77 12.11 -3.97 -9.48
N GLN A 78 11.34 -4.97 -9.91
CA GLN A 78 10.32 -4.77 -10.93
C GLN A 78 9.08 -4.04 -10.37
N LEU A 79 8.78 -4.20 -9.07
CA LEU A 79 7.79 -3.37 -8.40
C LEU A 79 8.26 -1.92 -8.33
N VAL A 80 9.50 -1.70 -7.88
CA VAL A 80 10.04 -0.34 -7.68
C VAL A 80 10.19 0.41 -9.01
N GLU A 81 10.65 -0.27 -10.06
CA GLU A 81 10.67 0.25 -11.43
C GLU A 81 9.27 0.66 -11.88
N ALA A 82 8.27 -0.20 -11.67
CA ALA A 82 6.90 0.10 -12.05
C ALA A 82 6.32 1.29 -11.26
N LEU A 83 6.61 1.41 -9.96
CA LEU A 83 6.17 2.57 -9.16
C LEU A 83 6.84 3.90 -9.55
N THR A 84 7.94 3.84 -10.30
CA THR A 84 8.64 5.03 -10.82
C THR A 84 8.07 5.50 -12.16
N ASP A 85 7.33 4.63 -12.86
CA ASP A 85 6.67 4.94 -14.13
C ASP A 85 5.49 5.92 -13.90
N THR A 86 5.43 6.98 -14.71
CA THR A 86 4.38 8.02 -14.59
C THR A 86 2.99 7.51 -14.91
N ASP A 87 2.88 6.47 -15.75
CA ASP A 87 1.59 5.90 -16.17
C ASP A 87 1.17 4.69 -15.33
N CYS A 88 1.95 4.35 -14.30
CA CYS A 88 1.66 3.22 -13.42
C CYS A 88 0.34 3.43 -12.65
N LYS A 89 -0.58 2.48 -12.80
CA LYS A 89 -1.76 2.35 -11.94
C LYS A 89 -1.46 1.31 -10.87
N CYS A 90 -1.38 1.74 -9.61
CA CYS A 90 -1.12 0.85 -8.49
C CYS A 90 -2.37 0.72 -7.59
N ARG A 91 -2.65 -0.49 -7.10
CA ARG A 91 -3.71 -0.77 -6.13
C ARG A 91 -3.16 -1.64 -5.00
N ILE A 92 -3.37 -1.21 -3.77
CA ILE A 92 -3.03 -1.98 -2.57
C ILE A 92 -4.27 -2.74 -2.12
N ALA A 93 -4.10 -4.00 -1.72
CA ALA A 93 -5.14 -4.82 -1.12
C ALA A 93 -4.63 -5.45 0.19
N VAL A 94 -5.42 -5.30 1.25
CA VAL A 94 -5.14 -5.81 2.59
C VAL A 94 -6.39 -6.47 3.17
N LEU A 95 -6.20 -7.27 4.22
CA LEU A 95 -7.25 -7.86 5.03
C LEU A 95 -7.08 -7.39 6.46
N HIS A 96 -8.08 -6.72 7.01
CA HIS A 96 -8.10 -6.29 8.40
C HIS A 96 -9.34 -6.86 9.08
N ALA A 97 -9.16 -7.60 10.18
CA ALA A 97 -10.24 -8.30 10.89
C ALA A 97 -11.15 -9.18 9.98
N GLY A 98 -10.59 -9.76 8.91
CA GLY A 98 -11.34 -10.57 7.94
C GLY A 98 -12.09 -9.76 6.87
N ILE A 99 -12.05 -8.43 6.92
CA ILE A 99 -12.67 -7.53 5.95
C ILE A 99 -11.61 -7.13 4.90
N PRO A 100 -11.90 -7.30 3.60
CA PRO A 100 -10.97 -6.90 2.54
C PRO A 100 -11.05 -5.38 2.31
N TYR A 101 -9.89 -4.74 2.40
CA TYR A 101 -9.72 -3.31 2.11
C TYR A 101 -8.82 -3.14 0.89
N GLY A 102 -9.06 -2.09 0.11
CA GLY A 102 -8.15 -1.76 -0.97
C GLY A 102 -8.32 -0.36 -1.51
N ALA A 103 -7.22 0.22 -1.98
CA ALA A 103 -7.18 1.57 -2.50
C ALA A 103 -6.28 1.66 -3.72
N ALA A 104 -6.68 2.52 -4.66
CA ALA A 104 -5.83 2.93 -5.77
C ALA A 104 -4.89 4.04 -5.32
N VAL A 105 -3.63 3.94 -5.74
CA VAL A 105 -2.56 4.93 -5.57
C VAL A 105 -2.89 6.12 -6.49
N PRO A 106 -3.14 7.34 -5.96
CA PRO A 106 -3.45 8.51 -6.78
C PRO A 106 -2.36 8.79 -7.83
N GLN A 107 -2.73 9.10 -9.07
CA GLN A 107 -1.74 9.50 -10.08
C GLN A 107 -1.34 10.97 -9.87
N LYS A 108 -0.04 11.26 -9.95
CA LYS A 108 0.48 12.64 -9.91
C LYS A 108 -0.06 13.40 -11.14
N GLY A 109 -1.09 14.22 -10.93
CA GLY A 109 -1.78 14.96 -11.98
C GLY A 109 -3.31 14.90 -11.93
N ALA A 110 -3.89 14.04 -11.10
CA ALA A 110 -5.32 14.06 -10.83
C ALA A 110 -5.66 15.21 -9.85
N HIS A 111 -5.59 16.45 -10.33
CA HIS A 111 -6.39 17.52 -9.76
C HIS A 111 -7.85 17.15 -10.01
N ALA A 112 -8.58 16.80 -8.96
CA ALA A 112 -10.01 16.71 -9.01
C ALA A 112 -10.57 18.10 -9.36
N HIS A 113 -10.94 18.32 -10.63
CA HIS A 113 -11.92 19.33 -10.96
C HIS A 113 -13.27 18.82 -10.46
N GLN A 114 -13.68 19.25 -9.28
CA GLN A 114 -15.09 19.18 -8.88
C GLN A 114 -15.83 20.35 -9.54
N HIS A 115 -16.89 20.02 -10.28
CA HIS A 115 -17.91 20.94 -10.79
C HIS A 115 -18.91 21.30 -9.69
#